data_AF-I7KI56-F1
#
_entry.id   AF-I7KI56-F1
#
_cell.length_a   1.000
_cell.length_b   1.000
_cell.length_c   1.000
_cell.angle_alpha   90.00
_cell.angle_beta   90.00
_cell.angle_gamma   90.00
#
_symmetry.space_group_name_H-M   'P 1'
#
loop_
_entity.id
_entity.type
_entity.pdbx_description
1 polymer ?
#
loop_
_entity_poly.entity_id
_entity_poly.type
_entity_poly.pdbx_seq_one_letter_code
_entity_poly.pdbx_strand_id
1 'polypeptide(L)'
;MIKFINKKIRAFSVAEAVLAVFVTILCINLLVNLLGNVKSADKRHDPINNVAMSYVQLERFLKDDGPFEVDLKNSASKQVMLKHRTGEKDGEPVYGDSYYLEHYKNMIRMRKSGAGSGGHMPLVLNISKASFSHGEDYFRIHLTETDKRKSTLTFKTEKPLPKKKKDDNKDKNKKKDKTSKENKNHEKHKNEDEIKTEKNEKTKS
;
A
#
# COMPACT_ATOMS: atom_id res chain seq x y z
N MET A 1 -63.00 -10.21 67.93
CA MET A 1 -61.97 -10.44 68.96
C MET A 1 -60.63 -10.66 68.27
N ILE A 2 -59.75 -9.67 68.23
CA ILE A 2 -58.49 -9.72 67.46
C ILE A 2 -57.33 -10.08 68.39
N LYS A 3 -56.69 -11.24 68.20
CA LYS A 3 -55.47 -11.63 68.91
C LYS A 3 -54.27 -10.93 68.27
N PHE A 4 -53.68 -9.96 68.97
CA PHE A 4 -52.36 -9.44 68.63
C PHE A 4 -51.30 -10.51 68.90
N ILE A 5 -50.76 -11.10 67.83
CA ILE A 5 -49.62 -12.01 67.92
C ILE A 5 -48.37 -11.17 68.17
N ASN A 6 -47.97 -11.07 69.44
CA ASN A 6 -46.85 -10.26 69.87
C ASN A 6 -45.51 -10.93 69.52
N LYS A 7 -45.11 -10.84 68.24
CA LYS A 7 -43.82 -11.33 67.75
C LYS A 7 -42.69 -10.55 68.43
N LYS A 8 -42.01 -11.16 69.40
CA LYS A 8 -40.73 -10.66 69.93
C LYS A 8 -39.73 -10.54 68.78
N ILE A 9 -39.49 -9.31 68.32
CA ILE A 9 -38.41 -8.99 67.41
C ILE A 9 -37.11 -9.20 68.19
N ARG A 10 -36.24 -10.11 67.74
CA ARG A 10 -34.89 -10.22 68.31
C ARG A 10 -34.12 -8.96 67.89
N ALA A 11 -33.75 -8.14 68.87
CA ALA A 11 -32.90 -6.99 68.62
C ALA A 11 -31.52 -7.47 68.15
N PHE A 12 -30.95 -6.74 67.18
CA PHE A 12 -29.66 -7.04 66.59
C PHE A 12 -28.55 -6.83 67.62
N SER A 13 -27.70 -7.83 67.82
CA SER A 13 -26.58 -7.71 68.75
C SER A 13 -25.45 -6.85 68.17
N VAL A 14 -24.77 -6.07 69.01
CA VAL A 14 -23.57 -5.32 68.60
C VAL A 14 -22.49 -6.25 68.03
N ALA A 15 -22.40 -7.49 68.53
CA ALA A 15 -21.49 -8.50 67.99
C ALA A 15 -21.88 -8.95 66.56
N GLU A 16 -23.18 -9.11 66.29
CA GLU A 16 -23.69 -9.42 64.94
C GLU A 16 -23.46 -8.25 63.98
N ALA A 17 -23.56 -7.00 64.48
CA ALA A 17 -23.27 -5.80 63.70
C ALA A 17 -21.81 -5.75 63.25
N VAL A 18 -20.86 -5.98 64.16
CA VAL A 18 -19.43 -6.01 63.84
C VAL A 18 -19.11 -7.14 62.87
N LEU A 19 -19.70 -8.34 63.05
CA LEU A 19 -19.52 -9.47 62.14
C LEU A 19 -20.06 -9.16 60.73
N ALA A 20 -21.25 -8.55 60.63
CA ALA A 20 -21.85 -8.18 59.35
C ALA A 20 -21.03 -7.12 58.60
N VAL A 21 -20.47 -6.13 59.31
CA VAL A 21 -19.54 -5.14 58.74
C VAL A 21 -18.25 -5.81 58.26
N PHE A 22 -17.70 -6.74 59.04
CA PHE A 22 -16.48 -7.47 58.64
C PHE A 22 -16.70 -8.31 57.36
N VAL A 23 -17.81 -9.04 57.28
CA VAL A 23 -18.17 -9.84 56.09
C VAL A 23 -18.43 -8.95 54.88
N THR A 24 -19.12 -7.81 55.03
CA THR A 24 -19.34 -6.89 53.89
C THR A 24 -18.04 -6.26 53.38
N ILE A 25 -17.09 -5.92 54.26
CA ILE A 25 -15.74 -5.47 53.85
C ILE A 25 -15.01 -6.56 53.05
N LEU A 26 -15.06 -7.83 53.48
CA LEU A 26 -14.48 -8.94 52.72
C LEU A 26 -15.12 -9.10 51.34
N CYS A 27 -16.45 -9.05 51.27
CA CYS A 27 -17.18 -9.12 49.99
C CYS A 27 -16.82 -7.97 49.05
N ILE A 28 -16.71 -6.73 49.55
CA ILE A 28 -16.31 -5.55 48.76
C ILE A 28 -14.89 -5.74 48.19
N ASN A 29 -13.93 -6.17 49.00
CA ASN A 29 -12.55 -6.43 48.53
C ASN A 29 -12.52 -7.51 47.43
N LEU A 30 -13.27 -8.60 47.60
CA LEU A 30 -13.39 -9.64 46.58
C LEU A 30 -13.98 -9.09 45.28
N LEU A 31 -15.05 -8.27 45.37
CA LEU A 31 -15.72 -7.68 44.22
C LEU A 31 -14.83 -6.69 43.46
N VAL A 32 -14.05 -5.87 44.18
CA VAL A 32 -13.09 -4.93 43.58
C VAL A 32 -11.98 -5.68 42.84
N ASN A 33 -11.44 -6.76 43.42
CA ASN A 33 -10.44 -7.60 42.77
C ASN A 33 -10.99 -8.32 41.53
N LEU A 34 -12.22 -8.86 41.61
CA LEU A 34 -12.90 -9.46 40.46
C LEU A 34 -13.13 -8.44 39.35
N LEU A 35 -13.58 -7.22 39.68
CA LEU A 35 -13.77 -6.15 38.70
C LEU A 35 -12.44 -5.70 38.05
N GLY A 36 -11.35 -5.68 38.82
CA GLY A 36 -9.99 -5.43 38.31
C GLY A 36 -9.53 -6.53 37.33
N ASN A 37 -9.80 -7.79 37.65
CA ASN A 37 -9.49 -8.93 36.79
C ASN A 37 -10.34 -8.91 35.50
N VAL A 38 -11.65 -8.65 35.58
CA VAL A 38 -12.53 -8.53 34.41
C VAL A 38 -12.09 -7.38 33.51
N LYS A 39 -11.82 -6.18 34.04
CA LYS A 39 -11.29 -5.05 33.27
C LYS A 39 -9.92 -5.33 32.65
N SER A 40 -9.13 -6.22 33.23
CA SER A 40 -7.82 -6.63 32.71
C SER A 40 -7.94 -7.74 31.66
N ALA A 41 -8.95 -8.60 31.78
CA ALA A 41 -9.29 -9.64 30.80
C ALA A 41 -9.94 -9.04 29.55
N ASP A 42 -10.83 -8.06 29.70
CA ASP A 42 -11.44 -7.30 28.61
C ASP A 42 -10.38 -6.61 27.73
N LYS A 43 -9.39 -5.96 28.36
CA LYS A 43 -8.20 -5.42 27.68
C LYS A 43 -7.27 -6.46 27.04
N ARG A 44 -7.42 -7.74 27.38
CA ARG A 44 -6.65 -8.87 26.84
C ARG A 44 -7.46 -9.72 25.85
N HIS A 45 -8.76 -9.47 25.72
CA HIS A 45 -9.57 -10.09 24.68
C HIS A 45 -9.14 -9.44 23.36
N ASP A 46 -8.27 -10.13 22.62
CA ASP A 46 -7.74 -9.66 21.33
C ASP A 46 -8.91 -9.14 20.49
N PRO A 47 -8.98 -7.83 20.19
CA PRO A 47 -10.07 -7.30 19.39
C PRO A 47 -10.01 -7.97 18.03
N ILE A 48 -11.09 -8.69 17.68
CA ILE A 48 -11.33 -9.50 16.46
C ILE A 48 -10.25 -9.21 15.43
N ASN A 49 -9.24 -10.10 15.34
CA ASN A 49 -7.94 -9.84 14.70
C ASN A 49 -8.07 -8.87 13.51
N ASN A 50 -7.82 -7.58 13.79
CA ASN A 50 -8.16 -6.51 12.86
C ASN A 50 -7.46 -6.74 11.52
N VAL A 51 -6.20 -7.17 11.57
CA VAL A 51 -5.36 -7.50 10.43
C VAL A 51 -5.98 -8.61 9.55
N ALA A 52 -6.58 -9.63 10.16
CA ALA A 52 -7.28 -10.69 9.44
C ALA A 52 -8.60 -10.20 8.82
N MET A 53 -9.37 -9.35 9.53
CA MET A 53 -10.57 -8.73 8.97
C MET A 53 -10.25 -7.81 7.79
N SER A 54 -9.21 -6.99 7.89
CA SER A 54 -8.70 -6.15 6.80
C SER A 54 -8.27 -6.98 5.60
N TYR A 55 -7.64 -8.14 5.84
CA TYR A 55 -7.25 -9.07 4.78
C TYR A 55 -8.47 -9.56 4.02
N VAL A 56 -9.48 -10.11 4.72
CA VAL A 56 -10.70 -10.62 4.08
C VAL A 56 -11.48 -9.51 3.37
N GLN A 57 -11.56 -8.30 3.96
CA GLN A 57 -12.24 -7.17 3.34
C GLN A 57 -11.57 -6.72 2.03
N LEU A 58 -10.24 -6.58 2.04
CA LEU A 58 -9.48 -6.18 0.87
C LEU A 58 -9.39 -7.29 -0.18
N GLU A 59 -9.27 -8.55 0.24
CA GLU A 59 -9.28 -9.70 -0.67
C GLU A 59 -10.63 -9.84 -1.41
N ARG A 60 -11.76 -9.61 -0.71
CA ARG A 60 -13.09 -9.55 -1.35
C ARG A 60 -13.19 -8.40 -2.33
N PHE A 61 -12.82 -7.18 -1.93
CA PHE A 61 -12.78 -6.03 -2.82
C PHE A 61 -11.98 -6.31 -4.11
N LEU A 62 -10.80 -6.92 -4.00
CA LEU A 62 -9.95 -7.29 -5.15
C LEU A 62 -10.52 -8.41 -6.04
N LYS A 63 -11.50 -9.17 -5.57
CA LYS A 63 -12.15 -10.28 -6.31
C LYS A 63 -13.50 -9.89 -6.89
N ASP A 64 -14.29 -9.15 -6.12
CA ASP A 64 -15.68 -8.81 -6.42
C ASP A 64 -15.77 -7.61 -7.37
N ASP A 65 -14.94 -6.57 -7.15
CA ASP A 65 -14.98 -5.32 -7.95
C ASP A 65 -14.16 -5.37 -9.25
N GLY A 66 -13.59 -6.53 -9.60
CA GLY A 66 -12.94 -6.78 -10.90
C GLY A 66 -11.41 -6.81 -10.87
N PRO A 67 -10.75 -6.97 -12.04
CA PRO A 67 -9.30 -7.11 -12.12
C PRO A 67 -8.58 -5.80 -11.79
N PHE A 68 -7.80 -5.83 -10.69
CA PHE A 68 -6.92 -4.74 -10.28
C PHE A 68 -5.48 -4.98 -10.71
N GLU A 69 -4.84 -3.96 -11.25
CA GLU A 69 -3.40 -3.93 -11.58
C GLU A 69 -2.67 -2.92 -10.70
N VAL A 70 -1.41 -3.18 -10.32
CA VAL A 70 -0.59 -2.24 -9.54
C VAL A 70 0.06 -1.22 -10.47
N ASP A 71 -0.10 0.08 -10.18
CA ASP A 71 0.69 1.12 -10.84
C ASP A 71 2.07 1.25 -10.20
N LEU A 72 3.05 0.57 -10.79
CA LEU A 72 4.45 0.60 -10.40
C LEU A 72 5.08 2.01 -10.38
N LYS A 73 4.52 2.99 -11.11
CA LYS A 73 5.05 4.36 -11.15
C LYS A 73 4.61 5.22 -9.97
N ASN A 74 3.39 4.99 -9.48
CA ASN A 74 2.76 5.77 -8.41
C ASN A 74 2.79 5.06 -7.04
N SER A 75 3.19 3.80 -7.03
CA SER A 75 3.37 2.98 -5.82
C SER A 75 4.78 3.14 -5.24
N ALA A 76 4.87 3.33 -3.92
CA ALA A 76 6.11 3.56 -3.18
C ALA A 76 6.05 2.89 -1.79
N SER A 77 7.12 3.00 -1.00
CA SER A 77 7.18 2.37 0.34
C SER A 77 6.11 2.84 1.35
N LYS A 78 5.44 3.97 1.07
CA LYS A 78 4.37 4.56 1.91
C LYS A 78 2.95 4.35 1.38
N GLN A 79 2.79 3.97 0.11
CA GLN A 79 1.48 3.81 -0.53
C GLN A 79 1.54 2.86 -1.75
N VAL A 80 0.48 2.14 -2.04
CA VAL A 80 0.29 1.40 -3.30
C VAL A 80 -0.89 2.00 -4.04
N MET A 81 -0.76 2.21 -5.35
CA MET A 81 -1.88 2.61 -6.20
C MET A 81 -2.32 1.44 -7.06
N LEU A 82 -3.59 1.07 -6.93
CA LEU A 82 -4.28 0.06 -7.73
C LEU A 82 -5.11 0.75 -8.80
N LYS A 83 -5.22 0.14 -9.98
CA LYS A 83 -6.12 0.55 -11.06
C LYS A 83 -7.10 -0.56 -11.36
N HIS A 84 -8.40 -0.25 -11.32
CA HIS A 84 -9.42 -1.16 -11.80
C HIS A 84 -9.43 -1.13 -13.34
N ARG A 85 -9.18 -2.28 -13.97
CA ARG A 85 -9.31 -2.47 -15.41
C ARG A 85 -10.77 -2.78 -15.75
N THR A 86 -11.46 -1.82 -16.36
CA THR A 86 -12.87 -1.92 -16.74
C THR A 86 -13.08 -2.57 -18.11
N GLY A 87 -12.02 -2.76 -18.89
CA GLY A 87 -12.09 -3.46 -20.17
C GLY A 87 -10.80 -3.40 -20.97
N GLU A 88 -10.94 -3.57 -22.28
CA GLU A 88 -9.86 -3.49 -23.26
C GLU A 88 -10.41 -2.83 -24.53
N LYS A 89 -9.64 -1.92 -25.12
CA LYS A 89 -10.00 -1.25 -26.37
C LYS A 89 -8.76 -1.17 -27.26
N ASP A 90 -8.90 -1.59 -28.53
CA ASP A 90 -7.83 -1.62 -29.53
C ASP A 90 -6.58 -2.46 -29.12
N GLY A 91 -6.73 -3.31 -28.10
CA GLY A 91 -5.66 -4.10 -27.49
C GLY A 91 -4.87 -3.38 -26.39
N GLU A 92 -5.40 -2.27 -25.85
CA GLU A 92 -4.89 -1.58 -24.68
C GLU A 92 -5.90 -1.67 -23.51
N PRO A 93 -5.43 -1.84 -22.25
CA PRO A 93 -6.31 -1.89 -21.09
C PRO A 93 -6.98 -0.54 -20.86
N VAL A 94 -8.31 -0.57 -20.70
CA VAL A 94 -9.09 0.60 -20.26
C VAL A 94 -9.21 0.53 -18.74
N TYR A 95 -8.77 1.59 -18.07
CA TYR A 95 -8.87 1.71 -16.61
C TYR A 95 -10.02 2.65 -16.25
N GLY A 96 -10.79 2.26 -15.24
CA GLY A 96 -11.77 3.11 -14.58
C GLY A 96 -11.15 3.75 -13.34
N ASP A 97 -11.74 3.44 -12.20
CA ASP A 97 -11.30 3.98 -10.92
C ASP A 97 -9.90 3.51 -10.53
N SER A 98 -9.17 4.39 -9.85
CA SER A 98 -7.88 4.07 -9.20
C SER A 98 -7.99 4.28 -7.70
N TYR A 99 -7.27 3.49 -6.91
CA TYR A 99 -7.34 3.48 -5.45
C TYR A 99 -5.95 3.54 -4.85
N TYR A 100 -5.75 4.39 -3.84
CA TYR A 100 -4.53 4.42 -3.04
C TYR A 100 -4.76 3.68 -1.74
N LEU A 101 -3.93 2.67 -1.47
CA LEU A 101 -3.73 2.11 -0.14
C LEU A 101 -2.55 2.83 0.50
N GLU A 102 -2.76 3.46 1.65
CA GLU A 102 -1.74 4.30 2.29
C GLU A 102 -1.77 4.16 3.81
N HIS A 103 -0.62 4.41 4.44
CA HIS A 103 -0.52 4.57 5.88
C HIS A 103 -0.94 6.00 6.27
N TYR A 104 -2.00 6.13 7.06
CA TYR A 104 -2.52 7.42 7.52
C TYR A 104 -2.68 7.40 9.04
N LYS A 105 -1.96 8.29 9.75
CA LYS A 105 -1.95 8.37 11.22
C LYS A 105 -1.61 7.02 11.89
N ASN A 106 -2.62 6.31 12.41
CA ASN A 106 -2.56 5.02 13.09
C ASN A 106 -3.41 3.94 12.38
N MET A 107 -3.70 4.12 11.09
CA MET A 107 -4.49 3.21 10.28
C MET A 107 -3.86 2.99 8.89
N ILE A 108 -4.14 1.82 8.29
CA ILE A 108 -4.07 1.64 6.83
C ILE A 108 -5.46 1.96 6.29
N ARG A 109 -5.53 2.80 5.25
CA ARG A 109 -6.79 3.13 4.57
C ARG A 109 -6.66 2.97 3.07
N MET A 110 -7.78 2.66 2.43
CA MET A 110 -7.95 2.75 0.99
C MET A 110 -8.79 3.99 0.66
N ARG A 111 -8.34 4.80 -0.31
CA ARG A 111 -9.10 5.96 -0.83
C ARG A 111 -9.15 5.90 -2.35
N LYS A 112 -10.25 6.35 -2.95
CA LYS A 112 -10.34 6.56 -4.39
C LYS A 112 -9.41 7.71 -4.81
N SER A 113 -8.88 7.64 -6.02
CA SER A 113 -8.08 8.69 -6.65
C SER A 113 -8.99 9.62 -7.44
N GLY A 114 -9.07 10.88 -7.06
CA GLY A 114 -9.83 11.90 -7.78
C GLY A 114 -10.04 13.18 -6.97
N ALA A 115 -10.15 14.32 -7.64
CA ALA A 115 -10.58 15.56 -7.00
C ALA A 115 -12.06 15.43 -6.61
N GLY A 116 -12.40 15.66 -5.33
CA GLY A 116 -13.77 15.54 -4.84
C GLY A 116 -14.17 14.12 -4.34
N SER A 117 -13.25 13.16 -4.26
CA SER A 117 -13.54 11.83 -3.71
C SER A 117 -13.72 11.84 -2.18
N GLY A 118 -14.90 12.25 -1.71
CA GLY A 118 -15.28 12.31 -0.30
C GLY A 118 -15.52 10.93 0.31
N GLY A 119 -14.45 10.16 0.57
CA GLY A 119 -14.55 8.88 1.27
C GLY A 119 -13.23 8.13 1.38
N HIS A 120 -13.06 7.37 2.46
CA HIS A 120 -12.01 6.37 2.60
C HIS A 120 -12.54 5.14 3.32
N MET A 121 -12.09 3.95 2.91
CA MET A 121 -12.32 2.70 3.62
C MET A 121 -11.16 2.51 4.61
N PRO A 122 -11.36 2.61 5.93
CA PRO A 122 -10.36 2.16 6.88
C PRO A 122 -10.23 0.64 6.76
N LEU A 123 -9.00 0.14 6.59
CA LEU A 123 -8.74 -1.30 6.49
C LEU A 123 -8.26 -1.82 7.84
N VAL A 124 -7.05 -1.41 8.28
CA VAL A 124 -6.47 -1.81 9.57
C VAL A 124 -6.45 -0.61 10.50
N LEU A 125 -6.98 -0.75 11.72
CA LEU A 125 -6.95 0.28 12.77
C LEU A 125 -5.88 -0.03 13.82
N ASN A 126 -5.50 0.99 14.60
CA ASN A 126 -4.63 0.88 15.78
C ASN A 126 -3.27 0.22 15.49
N ILE A 127 -2.62 0.65 14.41
CA ILE A 127 -1.24 0.25 14.09
C ILE A 127 -0.23 1.30 14.53
N SER A 128 1.00 0.85 14.83
CA SER A 128 2.14 1.73 15.14
C SER A 128 2.84 2.21 13.86
N LYS A 129 3.05 1.32 12.89
CA LYS A 129 3.73 1.61 11.61
C LYS A 129 3.18 0.72 10.51
N ALA A 130 3.16 1.22 9.28
CA ALA A 130 3.03 0.41 8.08
C ALA A 130 3.97 0.87 6.96
N SER A 131 4.40 -0.08 6.13
CA SER A 131 5.10 0.13 4.88
C SER A 131 4.59 -0.85 3.82
N PHE A 132 4.87 -0.54 2.56
CA PHE A 132 4.37 -1.30 1.42
C PHE A 132 5.52 -1.78 0.54
N SER A 133 5.35 -2.95 -0.07
CA SER A 133 6.18 -3.41 -1.18
C SER A 133 5.27 -3.92 -2.32
N HIS A 134 5.76 -3.88 -3.55
CA HIS A 134 4.98 -4.23 -4.73
C HIS A 134 5.85 -4.89 -5.81
N GLY A 135 5.18 -5.65 -6.67
CA GLY A 135 5.70 -6.23 -7.90
C GLY A 135 4.63 -6.16 -9.00
N GLU A 136 4.86 -6.84 -10.11
CA GLU A 136 3.94 -6.80 -11.27
C GLU A 136 2.59 -7.49 -11.00
N ASP A 137 2.58 -8.57 -10.20
CA ASP A 137 1.42 -9.41 -9.89
C ASP A 137 1.09 -9.53 -8.39
N TYR A 138 1.68 -8.66 -7.57
CA TYR A 138 1.38 -8.62 -6.14
C TYR A 138 1.67 -7.26 -5.50
N PHE A 139 1.04 -7.04 -4.35
CA PHE A 139 1.53 -6.09 -3.35
C PHE A 139 1.49 -6.69 -1.94
N ARG A 140 2.30 -6.13 -1.05
CA ARG A 140 2.37 -6.53 0.36
C ARG A 140 2.24 -5.30 1.26
N ILE A 141 1.53 -5.50 2.36
CA ILE A 141 1.41 -4.52 3.43
C ILE A 141 2.14 -5.09 4.64
N HIS A 142 3.27 -4.47 5.00
CA HIS A 142 4.03 -4.80 6.20
C HIS A 142 3.58 -3.85 7.30
N LEU A 143 3.07 -4.39 8.41
CA LEU A 143 2.55 -3.58 9.51
C LEU A 143 3.10 -4.02 10.86
N THR A 144 3.18 -3.06 11.78
CA THR A 144 3.50 -3.27 13.19
C THR A 144 2.32 -2.81 14.02
N GLU A 145 1.73 -3.71 14.79
CA GLU A 145 0.63 -3.44 15.71
C GLU A 145 1.13 -2.66 16.95
N THR A 146 0.21 -2.12 17.75
CA THR A 146 0.54 -1.33 18.96
C THR A 146 1.29 -2.13 20.03
N ASP A 147 1.05 -3.44 20.11
CA ASP A 147 1.75 -4.38 20.98
C ASP A 147 3.11 -4.86 20.44
N LYS A 148 3.54 -4.31 19.29
CA LYS A 148 4.76 -4.64 18.55
C LYS A 148 4.72 -5.96 17.77
N ARG A 149 3.58 -6.66 17.66
CA ARG A 149 3.41 -7.76 16.69
C ARG A 149 3.68 -7.23 15.28
N LYS A 150 4.33 -8.05 14.44
CA LYS A 150 4.64 -7.74 13.05
C LYS A 150 3.88 -8.69 12.14
N SER A 151 3.12 -8.11 11.23
CA SER A 151 2.23 -8.86 10.33
C SER A 151 2.52 -8.43 8.89
N THR A 152 2.46 -9.36 7.94
CA THR A 152 2.60 -9.07 6.51
C THR A 152 1.41 -9.65 5.76
N LEU A 153 0.58 -8.77 5.21
CA LEU A 153 -0.49 -9.14 4.30
C LEU A 153 0.05 -9.17 2.88
N THR A 154 -0.26 -10.22 2.10
CA THR A 154 0.16 -10.35 0.69
C THR A 154 -1.07 -10.59 -0.17
N PHE A 155 -1.22 -9.75 -1.19
CA PHE A 155 -2.34 -9.81 -2.13
C PHE A 155 -1.79 -10.04 -3.54
N LYS A 156 -2.44 -10.92 -4.29
CA LYS A 156 -2.19 -11.09 -5.72
C LYS A 156 -3.00 -10.05 -6.48
N THR A 157 -2.46 -9.57 -7.59
CA THR A 157 -3.11 -8.67 -8.54
C THR A 157 -2.92 -9.21 -9.94
N GLU A 158 -3.72 -8.73 -10.89
CA GLU A 158 -3.50 -9.08 -12.29
C GLU A 158 -2.20 -8.46 -12.82
N LYS A 159 -1.59 -9.14 -13.79
CA LYS A 159 -0.39 -8.63 -14.46
C LYS A 159 -0.74 -7.49 -15.40
N PRO A 160 0.05 -6.41 -15.45
CA PRO A 160 -0.14 -5.38 -16.44
C PRO A 160 0.00 -5.95 -17.84
N LEU A 161 -0.96 -5.64 -18.72
CA LEU A 161 -0.90 -6.09 -20.11
C LEU A 161 0.39 -5.61 -20.80
N PRO A 162 1.03 -6.47 -21.62
CA PRO A 162 2.18 -6.05 -22.41
C PRO A 162 1.76 -4.99 -23.42
N LYS A 163 2.35 -3.81 -23.31
CA LYS A 163 2.11 -2.73 -24.28
C LYS A 163 2.55 -3.19 -25.67
N LYS A 164 1.65 -3.11 -26.65
CA LYS A 164 2.02 -3.22 -28.06
C LYS A 164 3.13 -2.20 -28.33
N LYS A 165 4.29 -2.67 -28.79
CA LYS A 165 5.33 -1.78 -29.30
C LYS A 165 4.74 -1.05 -30.50
N LYS A 166 4.79 0.28 -30.51
CA LYS A 166 4.69 1.01 -31.77
C LYS A 166 5.99 0.75 -32.51
N ASP A 167 5.91 0.15 -33.68
CA ASP A 167 7.06 0.01 -34.56
C ASP A 167 7.45 1.40 -35.06
N ASP A 168 8.48 1.98 -34.44
CA ASP A 168 9.12 3.22 -34.88
C ASP A 168 9.95 2.97 -36.16
N ASN A 169 9.28 2.56 -37.24
CA ASN A 169 9.87 2.48 -38.56
C ASN A 169 9.49 3.72 -39.37
N LYS A 170 10.17 4.84 -39.10
CA LYS A 170 10.15 6.01 -40.00
C LYS A 170 11.51 6.14 -40.70
N ASP A 171 11.49 5.65 -41.93
CA ASP A 171 12.63 5.44 -42.79
C ASP A 171 13.53 6.67 -42.99
N LYS A 172 14.84 6.42 -43.09
CA LYS A 172 15.85 7.44 -43.41
C LYS A 172 15.87 7.67 -44.92
N ASN A 173 15.17 8.68 -45.44
CA ASN A 173 15.47 9.13 -46.80
C ASN A 173 15.18 10.60 -47.13
N LYS A 174 16.24 11.41 -47.19
CA LYS A 174 16.59 12.22 -48.39
C LYS A 174 17.91 12.98 -48.17
N LYS A 175 18.83 12.86 -49.16
CA LYS A 175 20.10 13.59 -49.27
C LYS A 175 20.15 14.26 -50.65
N LYS A 176 20.84 15.40 -50.77
CA LYS A 176 20.91 16.32 -51.93
C LYS A 176 19.66 17.21 -52.02
N ASP A 177 19.73 18.52 -52.25
CA ASP A 177 20.80 19.43 -52.75
C ASP A 177 20.83 20.75 -51.91
N LYS A 178 21.76 21.72 -52.02
CA LYS A 178 22.91 21.92 -52.92
C LYS A 178 24.06 22.74 -52.24
N THR A 179 25.11 23.02 -53.02
CA THR A 179 26.39 23.70 -52.74
C THR A 179 26.35 25.24 -52.58
N SER A 180 27.11 25.82 -51.64
CA SER A 180 28.01 26.96 -51.94
C SER A 180 28.98 27.32 -50.80
N LYS A 181 30.28 27.38 -51.14
CA LYS A 181 31.38 28.15 -50.52
C LYS A 181 31.75 27.92 -49.04
N GLU A 182 32.97 28.19 -48.56
CA GLU A 182 34.33 28.23 -49.13
C GLU A 182 35.26 28.63 -47.97
N ASN A 183 36.23 27.80 -47.57
CA ASN A 183 37.61 28.23 -47.29
C ASN A 183 38.57 27.09 -46.90
N LYS A 184 39.87 27.37 -47.10
CA LYS A 184 41.03 26.46 -46.99
C LYS A 184 41.83 26.70 -45.70
N ASN A 185 42.93 25.93 -45.56
CA ASN A 185 43.97 25.91 -44.52
C ASN A 185 43.56 25.07 -43.29
N HIS A 186 44.44 24.28 -42.65
CA HIS A 186 45.84 23.86 -42.87
C HIS A 186 45.84 22.32 -43.17
N GLU A 187 46.91 21.59 -43.53
CA GLU A 187 48.32 21.69 -43.16
C GLU A 187 49.24 20.97 -44.18
N LYS A 188 50.56 21.13 -44.05
CA LYS A 188 51.59 20.70 -45.02
C LYS A 188 52.39 19.47 -44.55
N HIS A 189 53.09 18.85 -45.52
CA HIS A 189 54.28 18.00 -45.38
C HIS A 189 54.17 16.71 -44.55
N LYS A 190 54.11 15.57 -45.25
CA LYS A 190 55.24 14.60 -45.27
C LYS A 190 55.01 13.47 -46.29
N ASN A 191 55.78 13.49 -47.38
CA ASN A 191 56.80 12.48 -47.68
C ASN A 191 57.32 12.73 -49.11
N GLU A 192 58.64 12.89 -49.20
CA GLU A 192 59.39 12.90 -50.44
C GLU A 192 59.69 11.45 -50.87
N ASP A 193 60.16 11.32 -52.11
CA ASP A 193 60.86 10.15 -52.66
C ASP A 193 60.10 8.81 -52.74
N GLU A 194 59.64 8.49 -53.95
CA GLU A 194 60.41 7.58 -54.81
C GLU A 194 60.13 7.79 -56.32
N ILE A 195 61.21 8.02 -57.07
CA ILE A 195 61.54 7.42 -58.39
C ILE A 195 60.38 7.33 -59.42
N LYS A 196 60.27 8.28 -60.37
CA LYS A 196 60.95 8.32 -61.69
C LYS A 196 60.50 7.25 -62.71
N THR A 197 60.67 7.61 -63.99
CA THR A 197 60.37 6.85 -65.23
C THR A 197 58.87 6.69 -65.55
N GLU A 198 58.37 6.99 -66.77
CA GLU A 198 59.06 7.47 -67.97
C GLU A 198 58.22 8.37 -68.90
N LYS A 199 58.94 9.14 -69.73
CA LYS A 199 58.69 9.61 -71.11
C LYS A 199 57.41 9.09 -71.81
N ASN A 200 56.81 9.78 -72.79
CA ASN A 200 57.03 11.08 -73.44
C ASN A 200 55.65 11.44 -74.06
N GLU A 201 55.19 12.69 -74.07
CA GLU A 201 55.62 13.77 -74.96
C GLU A 201 55.38 13.50 -76.46
N LYS A 202 54.70 14.46 -77.12
CA LYS A 202 54.47 14.61 -78.58
C LYS A 202 53.46 13.62 -79.21
N THR A 203 52.63 14.02 -80.19
CA THR A 203 52.66 15.26 -80.98
C THR A 203 51.26 15.79 -81.33
N LYS A 204 51.16 17.11 -81.38
CA LYS A 204 50.37 17.93 -82.31
C LYS A 204 49.85 17.20 -83.56
N SER A 205 48.62 17.50 -83.97
CA SER A 205 48.41 18.53 -85.02
C SER A 205 47.06 19.21 -84.86
#